data_AF-B0TKQ6-F1
#
_entry.id   AF-B0TKQ6-F1
#
_cell.length_a   1.000
_cell.length_b   1.000
_cell.length_c   1.000
_cell.angle_alpha   90.00
_cell.angle_beta   90.00
_cell.angle_gamma   90.00
#
_symmetry.space_group_name_H-M   'P 1'
#
loop_
_entity.id
_entity.type
_entity.pdbx_description
1 polymer ?
#
loop_
_entity_poly.entity_id
_entity_poly.type
_entity_poly.pdbx_seq_one_letter_code
_entity_poly.pdbx_strand_id
1 'polypeptide(L)'
;MLHTNNPIIKHKAGLLNLAEELGNVSRACKVMGVSRDTFYRYQELVEDGGIDALIEKTRRTPNLKNRVDEATEQSVIQYAIDFPAHGQHRTSNELRKLGVFVSGSGVR
;
A
#
# COMPACT_ATOMS: atom_id res chain seq x y z
N MET A 1 -11.28 9.86 24.41
CA MET A 1 -10.20 8.83 24.45
C MET A 1 -10.44 7.67 23.48
N LEU A 2 -9.59 7.58 22.46
CA LEU A 2 -9.52 6.51 21.47
C LEU A 2 -8.80 5.28 22.06
N HIS A 3 -9.46 4.11 22.02
CA HIS A 3 -8.90 2.86 22.52
C HIS A 3 -8.52 1.95 21.36
N THR A 4 -7.30 1.42 21.36
CA THR A 4 -6.85 0.46 20.35
C THR A 4 -5.84 -0.52 20.94
N ASN A 5 -6.03 -1.80 20.63
CA ASN A 5 -5.06 -2.87 20.94
C ASN A 5 -4.08 -3.12 19.79
N ASN A 6 -4.23 -2.42 18.66
CA ASN A 6 -3.37 -2.60 17.50
C ASN A 6 -2.05 -1.82 17.69
N PRO A 7 -0.89 -2.50 17.80
CA PRO A 7 0.39 -1.84 18.06
C PRO A 7 0.80 -0.86 16.94
N ILE A 8 0.29 -1.06 15.72
CA ILE A 8 0.61 -0.23 14.54
C ILE A 8 0.08 1.20 14.71
N ILE A 9 -1.12 1.34 15.30
CA ILE A 9 -1.80 2.64 15.44
C ILE A 9 -1.75 3.21 16.86
N LYS A 10 -1.21 2.46 17.82
CA LYS A 10 -1.10 2.87 19.22
C LYS A 10 -0.43 4.24 19.39
N HIS A 11 0.65 4.50 18.68
CA HIS A 11 1.34 5.80 18.73
C HIS A 11 0.49 6.94 18.15
N LYS A 12 -0.25 6.68 17.07
CA LYS A 12 -1.12 7.67 16.41
C LYS A 12 -2.34 8.01 17.28
N ALA A 13 -3.00 7.00 17.84
CA ALA A 13 -4.11 7.17 18.78
C ALA A 13 -3.64 7.85 20.08
N GLY A 14 -2.45 7.51 20.57
CA GLY A 14 -1.83 8.14 21.73
C GLY A 14 -1.62 9.64 21.56
N LEU A 15 -1.24 10.12 20.37
CA LEU A 15 -1.11 11.55 20.08
C LEU A 15 -2.44 12.30 20.19
N LEU A 16 -3.52 11.72 19.66
CA LEU A 16 -4.85 12.33 19.72
C LEU A 16 -5.36 12.38 21.17
N ASN A 17 -5.17 11.29 21.92
CA ASN A 17 -5.52 11.24 23.34
C ASN A 17 -4.72 12.25 24.18
N LEU A 18 -3.41 12.35 23.95
CA LEU A 18 -2.56 13.31 24.67
C LEU A 18 -2.98 14.75 24.42
N ALA A 19 -3.39 15.09 23.20
CA ALA A 19 -3.90 16.42 22.88
C ALA A 19 -5.23 16.72 23.59
N GLU A 20 -6.12 15.73 23.69
CA GLU A 20 -7.38 15.80 24.44
C GLU A 20 -7.12 16.02 25.94
N GLU A 21 -6.24 15.22 26.55
CA GLU A 21 -5.86 15.33 27.97
C GLU A 21 -5.20 16.68 28.31
N LEU A 22 -4.33 17.19 27.44
CA LEU A 22 -3.63 18.45 27.67
C LEU A 22 -4.46 19.69 27.29
N GLY A 23 -5.55 19.52 26.55
CA GLY A 23 -6.29 20.61 25.90
C GLY A 23 -5.41 21.46 24.96
N ASN A 24 -4.27 20.92 24.50
CA ASN A 24 -3.27 21.68 23.73
C ASN A 24 -2.52 20.80 22.72
N VAL A 25 -2.91 20.94 21.45
CA VAL A 25 -2.31 20.22 20.32
C VAL A 25 -0.82 20.51 20.17
N SER A 26 -0.41 21.77 20.29
CA SER A 26 1.00 22.17 20.08
C SER A 26 1.93 21.55 21.13
N ARG A 27 1.47 21.47 22.38
CA ARG A 27 2.20 20.84 23.47
C ARG A 27 2.27 19.32 23.28
N ALA A 28 1.16 18.66 22.95
CA ALA A 28 1.14 17.23 22.67
C ALA A 28 2.08 16.85 21.51
N CYS A 29 2.02 17.61 20.41
CA CYS A 29 2.92 17.44 19.26
C CYS A 29 4.39 17.59 19.63
N LYS A 30 4.73 18.59 20.45
CA LYS A 30 6.11 18.83 20.92
C LYS A 30 6.61 17.68 21.82
N VAL A 31 5.76 17.15 22.68
CA VAL A 31 6.09 16.03 23.58
C VAL A 31 6.32 14.74 22.79
N MET A 32 5.50 14.46 21.78
CA MET A 32 5.61 13.25 20.98
C MET A 32 6.56 13.36 19.77
N GLY A 33 7.13 14.54 19.52
CA GLY A 33 8.04 14.76 18.38
C GLY A 33 7.36 14.65 17.01
N VAL A 34 6.09 15.04 16.92
CA VAL A 34 5.28 14.97 15.69
C VAL A 34 4.93 16.39 15.22
N SER A 35 4.83 16.61 13.91
CA SER A 35 4.40 17.91 13.38
C SER A 35 2.90 18.15 13.64
N ARG A 36 2.51 19.42 13.83
CA ARG A 36 1.09 19.81 13.92
C ARG A 36 0.29 19.39 12.69
N ASP A 37 0.90 19.44 11.51
CA ASP A 37 0.31 18.97 10.26
C ASP A 37 -0.06 17.48 10.32
N THR A 38 0.83 16.64 10.86
CA THR A 38 0.56 15.21 11.03
C THR A 38 -0.57 14.97 12.03
N PHE A 39 -0.68 15.79 13.08
CA PHE A 39 -1.80 15.72 14.01
C PHE A 39 -3.13 15.93 13.30
N TYR A 40 -3.28 17.02 12.55
CA TYR A 40 -4.53 17.33 11.85
C TYR A 40 -4.88 16.27 10.80
N ARG A 41 -3.88 15.71 10.12
CA ARG A 41 -4.10 14.58 9.20
C ARG A 41 -4.62 13.33 9.92
N TYR A 42 -4.16 13.04 11.14
CA TYR A 42 -4.68 11.91 11.92
C TYR A 42 -6.07 12.20 12.47
N GLN A 43 -6.34 13.44 12.87
CA GLN A 43 -7.66 13.86 13.29
C GLN A 43 -8.67 13.68 12.15
N GLU A 44 -8.37 14.21 10.97
CA GLU A 44 -9.21 14.07 9.76
C GLU A 44 -9.47 12.60 9.42
N LEU A 45 -8.44 11.75 9.45
CA LEU A 45 -8.62 10.31 9.21
C LEU A 45 -9.58 9.66 10.23
N VAL A 46 -9.50 10.04 11.50
CA VAL A 46 -10.38 9.50 12.55
C VAL A 46 -11.80 10.05 12.42
N GLU A 47 -11.97 11.31 12.01
CA GLU A 47 -13.27 11.92 11.74
C GLU A 47 -13.97 11.26 10.54
N ASP A 48 -13.23 10.96 9.48
CA ASP A 48 -13.77 10.36 8.24
C ASP A 48 -14.03 8.84 8.34
N GLY A 49 -13.14 8.10 9.03
CA GLY A 49 -13.12 6.63 8.97
C GLY A 49 -12.87 5.95 10.31
N GLY A 50 -12.97 6.68 11.42
CA GLY A 50 -12.77 6.16 12.76
C GLY A 50 -11.32 5.76 13.06
N ILE A 51 -11.13 5.05 14.17
CA ILE A 51 -9.79 4.64 14.65
C ILE A 51 -9.07 3.74 13.63
N ASP A 52 -9.80 2.90 12.90
CA ASP A 52 -9.22 1.96 11.94
C ASP A 52 -8.63 2.66 10.71
N ALA A 53 -9.08 3.88 10.39
CA ALA A 53 -8.50 4.69 9.32
C ALA A 53 -7.05 5.16 9.61
N LEU A 54 -6.60 5.05 10.86
CA LEU A 54 -5.19 5.30 11.21
C LEU A 54 -4.25 4.16 10.76
N ILE A 55 -4.78 2.99 10.41
CA ILE A 55 -4.00 1.88 9.85
C ILE A 55 -3.48 2.34 8.49
N GLU A 56 -2.15 2.35 8.32
CA GLU A 56 -1.53 2.87 7.09
C GLU A 56 -2.13 2.21 5.83
N LYS A 57 -2.73 3.02 4.95
CA LYS A 57 -2.90 2.64 3.55
C LYS A 57 -1.49 2.56 2.93
N THR A 58 -1.11 1.38 2.45
CA THR A 58 0.19 1.13 1.81
C THR A 58 0.53 2.23 0.81
N ARG A 59 1.68 2.91 1.00
CA ARG A 59 2.14 4.01 0.13
C ARG A 59 2.46 3.57 -1.31
N ARG A 60 2.73 2.28 -1.53
CA ARG A 60 3.00 1.74 -2.87
C ARG A 60 1.70 1.31 -3.54
N THR A 61 1.09 2.24 -4.26
CA THR A 61 0.11 1.88 -5.27
C THR A 61 0.83 1.37 -6.53
N PRO A 62 0.34 0.31 -7.19
CA PRO A 62 0.86 -0.08 -8.49
C PRO A 62 0.77 1.08 -9.49
N ASN A 63 1.87 1.36 -10.20
CA ASN A 63 1.84 2.35 -11.26
C ASN A 63 1.20 1.74 -12.51
N LEU A 64 -0.03 2.16 -12.84
CA LEU A 64 -0.77 1.67 -14.01
C LEU A 64 0.00 1.83 -15.33
N LYS A 65 0.88 2.84 -15.43
CA LYS A 65 1.72 3.07 -16.62
C LYS A 65 2.75 1.96 -16.86
N ASN A 66 3.06 1.18 -15.82
CA ASN A 66 4.01 0.06 -15.90
C ASN A 66 3.29 -1.28 -16.19
N ARG A 67 1.97 -1.27 -16.39
CA ARG A 67 1.22 -2.49 -16.70
C ARG A 67 1.49 -2.88 -18.16
N VAL A 68 1.62 -4.19 -18.39
CA VAL A 68 1.63 -4.76 -19.75
C VAL A 68 0.28 -4.52 -20.43
N ASP A 69 0.26 -4.45 -21.75
CA ASP A 69 -1.00 -4.38 -22.47
C ASP A 69 -1.81 -5.68 -22.29
N GLU A 70 -3.12 -5.58 -22.45
CA GLU A 70 -4.06 -6.69 -22.21
C GLU A 70 -3.77 -7.90 -23.12
N ALA A 71 -3.35 -7.69 -24.37
CA ALA A 71 -3.06 -8.80 -25.28
C ALA A 71 -1.83 -9.59 -24.84
N THR A 72 -0.79 -8.90 -24.38
CA THR A 72 0.39 -9.54 -23.76
C THR A 72 0.00 -10.27 -22.47
N GLU A 73 -0.83 -9.68 -21.62
CA GLU A 73 -1.32 -10.31 -20.38
C GLU A 73 -2.07 -11.62 -20.67
N GLN A 74 -3.02 -11.60 -21.61
CA GLN A 74 -3.77 -12.79 -22.02
C GLN A 74 -2.87 -13.88 -22.60
N SER A 75 -1.86 -13.49 -23.40
CA SER A 75 -0.89 -14.44 -23.95
C SER A 75 -0.09 -15.14 -22.85
N VAL A 76 0.30 -14.42 -21.80
CA VAL A 76 1.00 -14.99 -20.64
C VAL A 76 0.09 -15.92 -19.85
N ILE A 77 -1.16 -15.53 -19.60
CA ILE A 77 -2.14 -16.35 -18.87
C ILE A 77 -2.40 -17.66 -19.60
N GLN A 78 -2.70 -17.59 -20.90
CA GLN A 78 -2.97 -18.78 -21.71
C GLN A 78 -1.78 -19.73 -21.71
N TYR A 79 -0.57 -19.19 -21.89
CA TYR A 79 0.65 -19.99 -21.88
C TYR A 79 0.88 -20.69 -20.52
N ALA A 80 0.61 -20.00 -19.41
CA ALA A 80 0.75 -20.57 -18.07
C ALA A 80 -0.25 -21.72 -17.81
N ILE A 81 -1.46 -21.64 -18.38
CA ILE A 81 -2.45 -22.72 -18.34
C ILE A 81 -1.98 -23.92 -19.16
N ASP A 82 -1.47 -23.68 -20.37
CA ASP A 82 -1.03 -24.74 -21.28
C ASP A 82 0.25 -25.43 -20.80
N PHE A 83 1.16 -24.69 -20.15
CA PHE A 83 2.48 -25.17 -19.73
C PHE A 83 2.82 -24.76 -18.28
N PRO A 84 2.14 -25.30 -17.25
CA PRO A 84 2.28 -24.87 -15.86
C PRO A 84 3.67 -25.14 -15.26
N ALA A 85 4.45 -26.06 -15.83
CA ALA A 85 5.81 -26.37 -15.39
C ALA A 85 6.86 -25.37 -15.92
N HIS A 86 6.49 -24.47 -16.83
CA HIS A 86 7.44 -23.54 -17.44
C HIS A 86 7.61 -22.29 -16.57
N GLY A 87 8.84 -22.06 -16.12
CA GLY A 87 9.19 -20.85 -15.37
C GLY A 87 9.24 -19.60 -16.26
N GLN A 88 9.26 -18.44 -15.61
CA GLN A 88 9.17 -17.11 -16.24
C GLN A 88 10.11 -16.88 -17.44
N HIS A 89 11.35 -17.38 -17.39
CA HIS A 89 12.33 -17.23 -18.46
C HIS A 89 11.99 -18.10 -19.68
N ARG A 90 11.45 -19.30 -19.44
CA ARG A 90 11.01 -20.19 -20.51
C ARG A 90 9.77 -19.62 -21.20
N THR A 91 8.78 -19.19 -20.43
CA THR A 91 7.57 -18.52 -20.93
C THR A 91 7.91 -17.29 -21.77
N SER A 92 8.78 -16.39 -21.29
CA SER A 92 9.24 -15.21 -22.03
C SER A 92 9.90 -15.59 -23.38
N ASN A 93 10.71 -16.64 -23.41
CA ASN A 93 11.37 -17.09 -24.65
C ASN A 93 10.40 -17.73 -25.64
N GLU A 94 9.44 -18.52 -25.17
CA GLU A 94 8.45 -19.16 -26.05
C GLU A 94 7.44 -18.14 -26.59
N LEU A 95 6.98 -17.19 -25.75
CA LEU A 95 6.14 -16.08 -26.20
C LEU A 95 6.85 -15.21 -27.24
N ARG A 96 8.17 -14.99 -27.10
CA ARG A 96 8.96 -14.26 -28.10
C ARG A 96 8.93 -14.93 -29.47
N LYS A 97 8.90 -16.26 -29.54
CA LYS A 97 8.78 -16.99 -30.83
C LYS A 97 7.41 -16.80 -31.47
N LEU A 98 6.39 -16.51 -30.68
CA LEU A 98 5.02 -16.20 -31.12
C LEU A 98 4.83 -14.70 -31.44
N GLY A 99 5.89 -13.89 -31.34
CA GLY A 99 5.83 -12.45 -31.59
C GLY A 99 5.40 -11.61 -30.37
N VAL A 100 5.26 -12.20 -29.20
CA VAL A 100 4.91 -11.51 -27.94
C VAL A 100 6.18 -11.22 -27.14
N PHE A 101 6.52 -9.94 -27.00
CA PHE A 101 7.76 -9.51 -26.36
C PHE A 101 7.54 -9.07 -24.91
N VAL A 102 7.74 -9.99 -23.97
CA VAL A 102 7.69 -9.72 -22.53
C VAL A 102 8.97 -10.21 -21.85
N SER A 103 9.48 -9.48 -20.85
CA SER A 103 10.66 -9.93 -20.08
C SER A 103 10.25 -11.01 -19.06
N GLY A 104 11.19 -11.86 -18.63
CA GLY A 104 10.92 -12.84 -17.58
C GLY A 104 10.43 -12.19 -16.27
N SER A 105 10.85 -10.96 -15.95
CA SER A 105 10.30 -10.22 -14.80
C SER A 105 8.88 -9.72 -15.03
N GLY A 106 8.50 -9.39 -16.27
CA GLY A 106 7.14 -8.98 -16.63
C GLY A 106 6.15 -10.15 -16.69
N VAL A 107 6.64 -11.39 -16.74
CA VAL A 107 5.81 -12.61 -16.64
C VAL A 107 5.45 -12.98 -15.19
N ARG A 108 6.28 -12.56 -14.21
CA ARG A 108 6.18 -12.98 -12.80
C ARG A 108 5.05 -12.28 -12.03
#